data_AF-A0A8U1BZE5-F1
#
_entry.id   AF-A0A8U1BZE5-F1
#
_cell.length_a   1.000
_cell.length_b   1.000
_cell.length_c   1.000
_cell.angle_alpha   90.00
_cell.angle_beta   90.00
_cell.angle_gamma   90.00
#
_symmetry.space_group_name_H-M   'P 1'
#
loop_
_entity.id
_entity.type
_entity.pdbx_description
1 polymer ?
#
loop_
_entity_poly.entity_id
_entity_poly.type
_entity_poly.pdbx_seq_one_letter_code
_entity_poly.pdbx_strand_id
1 'polypeptide(L)'
;MYAYVTEAYDVTVLAASYSGPQLDILIDQGSDDQFLSASHLLPDNLIASCSEKIPVVFRLQPGYDHSYFFINDHIKHHAKFLNA
;
A
#
# COMPACT_ATOMS: atom_id res chain seq x y z
N MET A 1 -18.67 18.64 -9.58
CA MET A 1 -18.49 18.90 -8.13
C MET A 1 -18.24 17.65 -7.29
N TYR A 2 -18.26 16.42 -7.85
CA TYR A 2 -17.99 15.18 -7.10
C TYR A 2 -16.52 14.69 -7.16
N ALA A 3 -15.74 15.08 -8.18
CA ALA A 3 -14.35 14.65 -8.34
C ALA A 3 -13.42 15.12 -7.20
N TYR A 4 -13.61 16.36 -6.73
CA TYR A 4 -12.81 16.90 -5.62
C TYR A 4 -13.03 16.16 -4.29
N VAL A 5 -14.20 15.52 -4.10
CA VAL A 5 -14.47 14.77 -2.86
C VAL A 5 -13.72 13.44 -2.87
N THR A 6 -13.61 12.77 -4.02
CA THR A 6 -12.90 11.48 -4.12
C THR A 6 -11.39 11.63 -4.05
N GLU A 7 -10.84 12.69 -4.64
CA GLU A 7 -9.39 12.97 -4.60
C GLU A 7 -8.84 13.13 -3.18
N ALA A 8 -9.64 13.70 -2.27
CA ALA A 8 -9.27 13.86 -0.87
C ALA A 8 -9.10 12.52 -0.11
N TYR A 9 -9.55 11.41 -0.68
CA TYR A 9 -9.44 10.06 -0.10
C TYR A 9 -8.69 9.08 -1.01
N ASP A 10 -8.04 9.56 -2.07
CA ASP A 10 -7.19 8.74 -2.93
C ASP A 10 -5.73 8.82 -2.45
N VAL A 11 -5.18 7.68 -2.03
CA VAL A 11 -3.81 7.61 -1.51
C VAL A 11 -2.76 8.03 -2.53
N THR A 12 -3.00 7.81 -3.82
CA THR A 12 -2.10 8.19 -4.93
C THR A 12 -2.02 9.72 -5.05
N VAL A 13 -3.18 10.38 -4.99
CA VAL A 13 -3.29 11.85 -5.03
C VAL A 13 -2.67 12.48 -3.77
N LEU A 14 -2.96 11.90 -2.61
CA LEU A 14 -2.42 12.37 -1.33
C LEU A 14 -0.90 12.20 -1.27
N ALA A 15 -0.35 11.07 -1.72
CA ALA A 15 1.09 10.81 -1.75
C ALA A 15 1.83 11.83 -2.64
N ALA A 16 1.27 12.14 -3.82
CA ALA A 16 1.87 13.07 -4.78
C ALA A 16 2.00 14.51 -4.25
N SER A 17 1.12 14.92 -3.33
CA SER A 17 1.11 16.27 -2.73
C SER A 17 1.64 16.31 -1.29
N TYR A 18 2.10 15.18 -0.77
CA TYR A 18 2.50 15.06 0.62
C TYR A 18 3.78 15.84 0.92
N SER A 19 3.70 16.73 1.91
CA SER A 19 4.82 17.61 2.32
C SER A 19 5.16 17.52 3.80
N GLY A 20 4.58 16.56 4.53
CA GLY A 20 4.73 16.37 5.97
C GLY A 20 6.08 15.76 6.41
N PRO A 21 6.16 15.22 7.65
CA PRO A 21 7.32 14.43 8.13
C PRO A 21 7.48 13.13 7.32
N GLN A 22 8.61 12.44 7.45
CA GLN A 22 8.80 11.16 6.76
C GLN A 22 7.75 10.12 7.18
N LEU A 23 7.21 9.39 6.20
CA LEU A 23 6.27 8.27 6.40
C LEU A 23 6.85 7.01 5.79
N ASP A 24 7.26 6.06 6.62
CA ASP A 24 7.70 4.76 6.15
C ASP A 24 6.48 3.88 5.83
N ILE A 25 6.36 3.44 4.58
CA ILE A 25 5.26 2.60 4.12
C ILE A 25 5.79 1.22 3.75
N LEU A 26 5.09 0.19 4.20
CA LEU A 26 5.24 -1.19 3.74
C LEU A 26 4.00 -1.60 2.96
N ILE A 27 4.21 -2.10 1.74
CA ILE A 27 3.18 -2.76 0.94
C ILE A 27 3.60 -4.22 0.76
N ASP A 28 2.81 -5.13 1.33
CA ASP A 28 2.91 -6.56 1.06
C ASP A 28 1.79 -6.99 0.13
N GLN A 29 2.18 -7.60 -0.99
CA GLN A 29 1.26 -8.04 -2.03
C GLN A 29 1.48 -9.52 -2.31
N GLY A 30 0.42 -10.32 -2.23
CA GLY A 30 0.45 -11.71 -2.67
C GLY A 30 0.57 -11.79 -4.20
N SER A 31 1.44 -12.66 -4.72
CA SER A 31 1.62 -12.84 -6.17
C SER A 31 0.42 -13.49 -6.86
N ASP A 32 -0.35 -14.28 -6.12
CA ASP A 32 -1.47 -15.07 -6.63
C ASP A 32 -2.81 -14.42 -6.29
N ASP A 33 -2.77 -13.15 -5.87
CA ASP A 33 -3.95 -12.34 -5.64
C ASP A 33 -4.70 -12.07 -6.96
N GLN A 34 -5.93 -12.56 -7.04
CA GLN A 34 -6.80 -12.39 -8.20
C GLN A 34 -7.10 -10.90 -8.53
N PHE A 35 -7.06 -10.01 -7.53
CA PHE A 35 -7.29 -8.58 -7.74
C PHE A 35 -6.03 -7.87 -8.26
N LEU A 36 -4.85 -8.43 -8.04
CA LEU A 36 -3.62 -7.97 -8.67
C LEU A 36 -3.65 -8.29 -10.18
N SER A 37 -3.94 -9.56 -10.52
CA SER A 37 -4.01 -10.00 -11.92
C SER A 37 -5.17 -9.38 -12.70
N ALA A 38 -6.26 -9.02 -12.02
CA ALA A 38 -7.38 -8.26 -12.59
C ALA A 38 -7.12 -6.74 -12.70
N SER A 39 -5.93 -6.25 -12.35
CA SER A 39 -5.56 -4.83 -12.40
C SER A 39 -6.43 -3.93 -11.50
N HIS A 40 -6.89 -4.43 -10.36
CA HIS A 40 -7.66 -3.63 -9.38
C HIS A 40 -6.76 -3.00 -8.30
N LEU A 41 -5.64 -3.64 -7.94
CA LEU A 41 -4.79 -3.18 -6.83
C LEU A 41 -3.75 -2.12 -7.26
N LEU A 42 -3.10 -2.34 -8.40
CA LEU A 42 -2.18 -1.38 -9.05
C LEU A 42 -1.16 -0.73 -8.09
N PRO A 43 -0.39 -1.50 -7.29
CA PRO A 43 0.52 -0.94 -6.28
C PRO A 43 1.58 -0.02 -6.88
N ASP A 44 1.98 -0.26 -8.13
CA ASP A 44 2.97 0.56 -8.85
C ASP A 44 2.53 2.03 -8.99
N ASN A 45 1.23 2.30 -9.11
CA ASN A 45 0.71 3.67 -9.22
C ASN A 45 0.95 4.48 -7.94
N LEU A 46 0.74 3.85 -6.79
CA LEU A 46 1.03 4.46 -5.49
C LEU A 46 2.54 4.65 -5.32
N ILE A 47 3.34 3.62 -5.61
CA ILE A 47 4.81 3.68 -5.50
C ILE A 47 5.37 4.84 -6.36
N ALA A 48 4.89 4.99 -7.60
CA ALA A 48 5.30 6.06 -8.50
C ALA A 48 4.90 7.46 -8.03
N SER A 49 3.91 7.57 -7.15
CA SER A 49 3.41 8.84 -6.61
C SER A 49 4.10 9.23 -5.30
N CYS A 50 4.85 8.33 -4.68
CA CYS A 50 5.60 8.61 -3.46
C CYS A 50 6.88 9.42 -3.76
N SER A 51 7.14 10.42 -2.92
CA SER A 51 8.40 11.16 -2.92
C SER A 51 9.43 10.54 -1.97
N GLU A 52 10.63 11.11 -1.88
CA GLU A 52 11.66 10.69 -0.90
C GLU A 52 11.19 10.78 0.57
N LYS A 53 10.14 11.58 0.84
CA LYS A 53 9.51 11.64 2.17
C LYS A 53 8.63 10.44 2.49
N ILE A 54 8.30 9.62 1.50
CA ILE A 54 7.48 8.42 1.66
C ILE A 54 8.27 7.23 1.10
N PRO A 55 9.35 6.78 1.78
CA PRO A 55 10.03 5.57 1.35
C PRO A 55 9.08 4.37 1.43
N VAL A 56 8.93 3.68 0.29
CA VAL A 56 8.08 2.49 0.19
C VAL A 56 8.96 1.25 0.14
N VAL A 57 8.72 0.32 1.07
CA VAL A 57 9.19 -1.05 0.95
C VAL A 57 8.06 -1.86 0.32
N PHE A 58 8.26 -2.31 -0.91
CA PHE A 58 7.32 -3.20 -1.59
C PHE A 58 7.84 -4.63 -1.55
N ARG A 59 6.99 -5.57 -1.15
CA ARG A 59 7.30 -7.01 -1.11
C ARG A 59 6.22 -7.79 -1.84
N LEU A 60 6.63 -8.47 -2.91
CA LEU A 60 5.78 -9.44 -3.59
C LEU A 60 6.02 -10.81 -2.96
N GLN A 61 4.96 -11.41 -2.42
CA GLN A 61 5.00 -12.62 -1.62
C GLN A 61 4.50 -13.81 -2.47
N PRO A 62 5.41 -14.71 -2.91
CA PRO A 62 5.04 -15.79 -3.82
C PRO A 62 4.02 -16.76 -3.23
N GLY A 63 3.00 -17.13 -4.01
CA GLY A 63 1.99 -18.11 -3.64
C GLY A 63 0.92 -17.62 -2.68
N TYR A 64 0.96 -16.35 -2.27
CA TYR A 64 -0.05 -15.75 -1.41
C TYR A 64 -1.16 -15.08 -2.22
N ASP A 65 -2.38 -15.22 -1.72
CA ASP A 65 -3.62 -14.70 -2.28
C ASP A 65 -4.19 -13.55 -1.42
N HIS A 66 -5.44 -13.17 -1.66
CA HIS A 66 -6.15 -12.11 -0.92
C HIS A 66 -6.78 -12.59 0.41
N SER A 67 -6.38 -13.75 0.93
CA SER A 67 -7.03 -14.35 2.11
C SER A 67 -6.45 -13.86 3.45
N TYR A 68 -7.19 -14.10 4.54
CA TYR A 68 -6.71 -13.84 5.89
C TYR A 68 -5.48 -14.66 6.30
N PHE A 69 -5.19 -15.78 5.62
CA PHE A 69 -3.96 -16.55 5.87
C PHE A 69 -2.73 -15.73 5.57
N PHE A 70 -2.75 -14.97 4.47
CA PHE A 70 -1.68 -14.04 4.12
C PHE A 70 -1.52 -12.97 5.21
N ILE A 71 -2.63 -12.28 5.53
CA ILE A 71 -2.65 -11.18 6.50
C ILE A 71 -2.06 -11.61 7.86
N ASN A 72 -2.39 -12.82 8.34
CA ASN A 72 -1.92 -13.30 9.64
C ASN A 72 -0.39 -13.41 9.74
N ASP A 73 0.31 -13.75 8.66
CA ASP A 73 1.78 -13.79 8.67
C ASP A 73 2.38 -12.37 8.72
N HIS A 74 1.68 -11.37 8.16
CA HIS A 74 2.03 -9.96 8.23
C HIS A 74 1.82 -9.31 9.60
N ILE A 75 0.90 -9.83 10.42
CA ILE A 75 0.57 -9.25 11.74
C ILE A 75 1.83 -9.11 12.62
N LYS A 76 2.74 -10.09 12.59
CA LYS A 76 3.99 -10.02 13.38
C LYS A 76 4.89 -8.85 12.97
N HIS A 77 4.87 -8.47 11.70
CA HIS A 77 5.62 -7.30 11.23
C HIS A 77 4.95 -6.03 11.75
N HIS A 78 3.65 -5.84 11.50
CA HIS A 78 2.92 -4.65 11.93
C HIS A 78 2.94 -4.45 13.45
N ALA A 79 2.82 -5.53 14.23
CA ALA A 79 2.89 -5.48 15.69
C ALA A 79 4.20 -4.88 16.21
N LYS A 80 5.33 -5.09 15.52
CA LYS A 80 6.63 -4.52 15.92
C LYS A 80 6.69 -3.00 15.78
N PHE A 81 5.95 -2.42 14.84
CA PHE A 81 6.01 -0.98 14.52
C PHE A 81 4.86 -0.18 15.12
N LEU A 82 3.78 -0.85 15.55
CA LEU A 82 2.57 -0.18 16.05
C LEU A 82 2.49 -0.01 17.58
N ASN A 83 3.53 -0.39 18.35
CA ASN A 83 3.52 -0.32 19.83
C ASN A 83 2.20 -0.82 20.45
N ALA A 84 1.74 -2.00 20.01
CA ALA A 84 0.56 -2.66 20.56
C ALA A 84 0.88 -3.32 21.91
#